data_AF-A0AAV3Q7I0-F1
#
_entry.id   AF-A0AAV3Q7I0-F1
#
_cell.length_a   1.000
_cell.length_b   1.000
_cell.length_c   1.000
_cell.angle_alpha   90.00
_cell.angle_beta   90.00
_cell.angle_gamma   90.00
#
_symmetry.space_group_name_H-M   'P 1'
#
loop_
_entity.id
_entity.type
_entity.pdbx_description
1 polymer ?
#
loop_
_entity_poly.entity_id
_entity_poly.type
_entity_poly.pdbx_seq_one_letter_code
_entity_poly.pdbx_strand_id
1 'polypeptide(L)'
;MPMEEGYYDNDFIMNIDEEEGCVTPRRSECKIPVRSTPPPPPRKKPCICSGGKRRQPPKNGYFHPPDLELLFAMPPRHQATWG
;
A
#
# COMPACT_ATOMS: atom_id res chain seq x y z
N MET A 1 -24.06 19.36 -40.48
CA MET A 1 -22.74 18.98 -39.95
C MET A 1 -21.89 20.24 -39.89
N PRO A 2 -21.63 20.82 -38.70
CA PRO A 2 -20.62 21.86 -38.54
C PRO A 2 -19.27 21.24 -38.12
N MET A 3 -18.22 21.84 -38.67
CA MET A 3 -16.81 21.50 -38.52
C MET A 3 -16.22 21.94 -37.17
N GLU A 4 -15.17 21.20 -36.79
CA GLU A 4 -13.96 21.61 -36.07
C GLU A 4 -14.02 22.85 -35.18
N GLU A 5 -14.07 22.64 -33.86
CA GLU A 5 -13.48 23.58 -32.90
C GLU A 5 -12.78 22.78 -31.79
N GLY A 6 -11.47 23.04 -31.60
CA GLY A 6 -10.79 22.76 -30.34
C GLY A 6 -9.96 21.49 -30.27
N TYR A 7 -9.09 21.22 -31.25
CA TYR A 7 -7.88 20.42 -30.99
C TYR A 7 -6.90 21.30 -30.20
N TYR A 8 -7.26 21.59 -28.95
CA TYR A 8 -6.34 22.22 -28.02
C TYR A 8 -5.10 21.35 -27.93
N ASP A 9 -3.93 21.96 -28.07
CA ASP A 9 -2.62 21.31 -27.97
C ASP A 9 -2.55 20.48 -26.68
N ASN A 10 -2.89 19.20 -26.79
CA ASN A 10 -2.78 18.22 -25.71
C ASN A 10 -1.32 18.05 -25.26
N ASP A 11 -0.39 18.60 -26.03
CA ASP A 11 1.05 18.62 -25.75
C ASP A 11 1.44 19.74 -24.76
N PHE A 12 0.59 20.76 -24.54
CA PHE A 12 0.86 21.84 -23.56
C PHE A 12 0.33 21.51 -22.16
N ILE A 13 -0.75 20.73 -22.04
CA ILE A 13 -1.36 20.34 -20.74
C ILE A 13 -0.64 19.15 -20.10
N MET A 14 0.17 18.38 -20.85
CA MET A 14 0.93 17.24 -20.33
C MET A 14 2.44 17.50 -20.16
N ASN A 15 2.88 18.76 -20.18
CA ASN A 15 4.25 19.16 -19.83
C ASN A 15 4.28 19.98 -18.52
N ILE A 16 3.49 19.58 -17.52
CA ILE A 16 3.78 19.92 -16.13
C ILE A 16 4.85 18.93 -15.70
N ASP A 17 6.06 19.44 -15.48
CA ASP A 17 7.28 18.70 -15.15
C ASP A 17 7.00 17.41 -14.38
N GLU A 18 7.15 16.25 -15.03
CA GLU A 18 7.16 14.93 -14.38
C GLU A 18 8.29 14.82 -13.33
N GLU A 19 9.17 15.82 -13.23
CA GLU A 19 10.21 15.95 -12.21
C GLU A 19 9.68 16.51 -10.87
N GLU A 20 8.46 17.04 -10.80
CA GLU A 20 7.81 17.49 -9.55
C GLU A 20 7.03 16.38 -8.83
N GLY A 21 7.40 15.12 -9.06
CA GLY A 21 6.97 14.00 -8.23
C GLY A 21 7.58 14.04 -6.82
N CYS A 22 7.13 13.12 -5.96
CA CYS A 22 7.79 12.86 -4.67
C CYS A 22 9.21 12.29 -4.89
N VAL A 23 10.21 13.16 -4.99
CA VAL A 23 11.61 12.78 -5.17
C VAL A 23 12.35 12.66 -3.84
N THR A 24 13.34 11.76 -3.80
CA THR A 24 14.24 11.66 -2.64
C THR A 24 15.11 12.93 -2.55
N PRO A 25 15.14 13.64 -1.40
CA PRO A 25 15.96 14.84 -1.25
C PRO A 25 17.44 14.60 -1.58
N ARG A 26 18.00 15.43 -2.46
CA ARG A 26 19.39 15.27 -2.96
C ARG A 26 20.46 15.93 -2.09
N ARG A 27 20.07 16.76 -1.12
CA ARG A 27 20.99 17.43 -0.18
C ARG A 27 21.76 16.41 0.66
N SER A 28 23.05 16.64 0.88
CA SER A 28 23.94 15.71 1.60
C SER A 28 23.47 15.42 3.02
N GLU A 29 22.93 16.40 3.72
CA GLU A 29 22.34 16.28 5.07
C GLU A 29 21.12 15.35 5.13
N CYS A 30 20.41 15.15 4.00
CA CYS A 30 19.26 14.27 3.91
C CYS A 30 19.61 12.87 3.39
N LYS A 31 20.83 12.66 2.87
CA LYS A 31 21.25 11.36 2.35
C LYS A 31 21.49 10.39 3.50
N ILE A 32 20.93 9.19 3.38
CA ILE A 32 21.24 8.09 4.30
C ILE A 32 22.73 7.76 4.16
N PRO A 33 23.53 7.79 5.24
CA PRO A 33 24.92 7.40 5.18
C PRO A 33 25.07 5.97 4.65
N VAL A 34 25.98 5.77 3.70
CA VAL A 34 26.28 4.44 3.16
C VAL A 34 26.97 3.63 4.26
N ARG A 35 26.22 2.76 4.95
CA ARG A 35 26.84 1.71 5.78
C ARG A 35 27.53 0.73 4.85
N SER A 36 28.80 0.43 5.11
CA SER A 36 29.62 -0.48 4.31
C SER A 36 29.05 -1.91 4.25
N THR A 37 28.24 -2.30 5.22
CA THR A 37 27.58 -3.61 5.27
C THR A 37 26.19 -3.50 5.92
N PRO A 38 25.16 -4.17 5.38
CA PRO A 38 23.87 -4.29 6.06
C PRO A 38 24.05 -5.00 7.42
N PRO A 39 23.17 -4.76 8.41
CA PRO A 39 23.21 -5.54 9.65
C PRO A 39 23.06 -7.03 9.34
N PRO A 40 23.66 -7.91 10.15
CA PRO A 40 23.54 -9.35 9.96
C PRO A 40 22.06 -9.77 10.02
N PRO A 41 21.66 -10.79 9.24
CA PRO A 41 20.28 -11.24 9.20
C PRO A 41 19.81 -11.68 10.59
N PRO A 42 18.54 -11.42 10.96
CA PRO A 42 17.99 -11.88 12.23
C PRO A 42 18.10 -13.41 12.30
N ARG A 43 18.77 -13.90 13.35
CA ARG A 43 18.89 -15.34 13.59
C ARG A 43 17.53 -15.90 13.97
N LYS A 44 17.00 -16.84 13.17
CA LYS A 44 15.81 -17.60 13.55
C LYS A 44 16.12 -18.33 14.86
N LYS A 45 15.33 -18.06 15.90
CA LYS A 45 15.29 -18.95 17.06
C LYS A 45 14.82 -20.32 16.55
N PRO A 46 15.43 -21.45 16.96
CA PRO A 46 14.88 -22.75 16.63
C PRO A 46 13.42 -22.76 17.08
N CYS A 47 12.50 -23.26 16.24
CA CYS A 47 11.14 -23.50 16.70
C CYS A 47 11.25 -24.49 17.85
N ILE A 48 11.22 -24.00 19.09
CA ILE A 48 10.82 -24.81 20.23
C ILE A 48 9.31 -24.98 20.08
N CYS A 49 8.96 -25.77 19.07
CA CYS A 49 7.72 -26.50 18.96
C CYS A 49 7.65 -27.59 20.08
N SER A 50 8.63 -27.63 20.99
CA SER A 50 8.99 -28.74 21.88
C SER A 50 8.85 -28.40 23.38
N GLY A 51 8.11 -27.33 23.73
CA GLY A 51 7.77 -27.00 25.13
C GLY A 51 6.40 -27.51 25.60
N GLY A 52 5.69 -28.29 24.78
CA GLY A 52 4.39 -28.88 25.13
C GLY A 52 3.31 -28.60 24.08
N LYS A 53 3.04 -29.60 23.25
CA LYS A 53 2.00 -29.63 22.19
C LYS A 53 2.27 -28.69 21.00
N ARG A 54 2.40 -29.29 19.80
CA ARG A 54 2.15 -28.59 18.53
C ARG A 54 0.83 -27.83 18.69
N ARG A 55 0.84 -26.51 18.52
CA ARG A 55 -0.39 -25.71 18.54
C ARG A 55 -1.31 -26.30 17.49
N GLN A 56 -2.42 -26.88 17.92
CA GLN A 56 -3.45 -27.33 17.00
C GLN A 56 -3.97 -26.11 16.25
N PRO A 57 -4.37 -26.25 14.98
CA PRO A 57 -5.16 -25.23 14.31
C PRO A 57 -6.32 -24.80 15.23
N PRO A 58 -6.70 -23.51 15.24
CA PRO A 58 -7.87 -23.05 15.96
C PRO A 58 -9.06 -23.90 15.54
N LYS A 59 -9.84 -24.36 16.52
CA LYS A 59 -10.95 -25.29 16.30
C LYS A 59 -11.96 -24.81 15.25
N ASN A 60 -12.05 -23.50 15.05
CA ASN A 60 -13.02 -22.88 14.18
C ASN A 60 -12.35 -22.26 12.93
N GLY A 61 -11.04 -22.45 12.74
CA GLY A 61 -10.27 -21.71 11.74
C GLY A 61 -9.81 -20.34 12.25
N TYR A 62 -8.89 -19.70 11.52
CA TYR A 62 -8.32 -18.41 11.90
C TYR A 62 -9.14 -17.22 11.42
N PHE A 63 -9.86 -17.39 10.32
CA PHE A 63 -10.65 -16.35 9.69
C PHE A 63 -12.06 -16.87 9.45
N HIS A 64 -13.02 -16.16 10.02
CA HIS A 64 -14.43 -16.33 9.76
C HIS A 64 -14.85 -15.14 8.91
N PRO A 65 -14.76 -15.23 7.57
CA PRO A 65 -15.28 -14.16 6.75
C PRO A 65 -16.76 -13.97 7.09
N PRO A 66 -17.23 -12.72 7.21
CA PRO A 66 -18.67 -12.48 7.19
C PRO A 66 -19.23 -13.06 5.89
N ASP A 67 -20.50 -13.46 5.93
CA ASP A 67 -21.21 -13.89 4.73
C ASP A 67 -21.10 -12.79 3.66
N LEU A 68 -20.63 -13.16 2.47
CA LEU A 68 -20.43 -12.22 1.38
C LEU A 68 -21.77 -11.60 0.97
N GLU A 69 -22.85 -12.39 1.02
CA GLU A 69 -24.21 -11.91 0.74
C GLU A 69 -24.62 -10.81 1.72
N LEU A 70 -24.20 -10.90 2.98
CA LEU A 70 -24.47 -9.88 4.00
C LEU A 70 -23.66 -8.59 3.73
N LEU A 71 -22.45 -8.70 3.21
CA LEU A 71 -21.63 -7.54 2.84
C LEU A 71 -22.28 -6.74 1.70
N PHE A 72 -22.84 -7.42 0.70
CA PHE A 72 -23.51 -6.78 -0.44
C PHE A 72 -24.94 -6.33 -0.12
N ALA A 73 -25.60 -6.94 0.87
CA ALA A 73 -26.92 -6.53 1.34
C ALA A 73 -26.88 -5.27 2.25
N MET A 74 -25.70 -4.89 2.76
CA MET A 74 -25.58 -3.69 3.58
C MET A 74 -25.80 -2.43 2.73
N PRO A 75 -26.63 -1.47 3.20
CA PRO A 75 -26.77 -0.20 2.51
C PRO A 75 -25.43 0.55 2.49
N PRO A 76 -25.15 1.33 1.44
CA PRO A 76 -23.96 2.18 1.38
C PRO A 76 -23.93 3.09 2.62
N ARG A 77 -22.83 3.09 3.36
CA ARG A 77 -22.64 4.08 4.43
C ARG A 77 -22.54 5.46 3.80
N HIS A 78 -23.42 6.37 4.17
CA HIS A 78 -23.31 7.78 3.79
C HIS A 78 -21.91 8.28 4.18
N GLN A 79 -21.25 8.93 3.23
CA GLN A 79 -19.90 9.45 3.42
C GLN A 79 -19.87 10.38 4.63
N ALA A 80 -18.81 10.27 5.44
CA ALA A 80 -18.52 11.29 6.43
C ALA A 80 -18.24 12.59 5.68
N THR A 81 -19.16 13.54 5.81
CA THR A 81 -18.89 14.93 5.46
C THR A 81 -17.87 15.42 6.48
N TRP A 82 -16.60 15.52 6.06
CA TRP A 82 -15.61 16.25 6.84
C TRP A 82 -16.06 17.71 6.89
N GLY A 83 -16.51 18.15 8.06
CA GLY A 83 -16.83 19.54 8.36
C GLY A 83 -15.67 20.23 9.06
#